data_AF-A0A314ZWP6-F1
#
_entry.id   AF-A0A314ZWP6-F1
#
_cell.length_a   1.000
_cell.length_b   1.000
_cell.length_c   1.000
_cell.angle_alpha   90.00
_cell.angle_beta   90.00
_cell.angle_gamma   90.00
#
_symmetry.space_group_name_H-M   'P 1'
#
loop_
_entity.id
_entity.type
_entity.pdbx_description
1 polymer ?
#
loop_
_entity_poly.entity_id
_entity_poly.type
_entity_poly.pdbx_seq_one_letter_code
_entity_poly.pdbx_strand_id
1 'polypeptide(L)'
;MRDKENSGPGLGSRVHEELVCFYPFTSSSSATQRKIKQQYDELMKCHESKKLTLAQIGQFANCLVAARNELQHKADVIQRKFTITKALLFKADRSSFDRLRQQICKLELEQKRLEEDASVYNWLQQQLKLSPAYKKMLEISACMELKAKSREQVESTDEKYSEISFEELLAQEKKDSFWQKNRKSRSCSS
;
A
#
# COMPACT_ATOMS: atom_id res chain seq x y z
N MET A 1 2.45 -61.62 -9.28
CA MET A 1 3.06 -61.14 -8.02
C MET A 1 4.34 -60.43 -8.43
N ARG A 2 4.32 -59.09 -8.48
CA ARG A 2 4.77 -58.17 -7.40
C ARG A 2 6.30 -58.31 -7.18
N ASP A 3 7.18 -57.34 -7.39
CA ASP A 3 7.06 -55.87 -7.43
C ASP A 3 8.18 -55.25 -8.31
N LYS A 4 7.89 -54.12 -8.98
CA LYS A 4 8.88 -53.27 -9.66
C LYS A 4 8.87 -51.93 -8.94
N GLU A 5 9.93 -51.64 -8.21
CA GLU A 5 10.14 -50.35 -7.54
C GLU A 5 10.27 -49.24 -8.59
N ASN A 6 9.26 -48.38 -8.63
CA ASN A 6 9.22 -47.18 -9.44
C ASN A 6 9.73 -46.01 -8.59
N SER A 7 11.03 -45.72 -8.69
CA SER A 7 11.61 -44.50 -8.14
C SER A 7 11.20 -43.31 -8.99
N GLY A 8 10.06 -42.69 -8.64
CA GLY A 8 9.65 -41.40 -9.21
C GLY A 8 10.49 -40.26 -8.62
N PRO A 9 11.04 -39.35 -9.45
CA PRO A 9 11.71 -38.17 -8.93
C PRO A 9 10.66 -37.21 -8.35
N GLY A 10 10.95 -36.73 -7.13
CA GLY A 10 10.06 -35.91 -6.32
C GLY A 10 9.48 -34.71 -7.07
N LEU A 11 8.16 -34.58 -7.00
CA LEU A 11 7.44 -33.34 -7.24
C LEU A 11 7.72 -32.36 -6.09
N GLY A 12 8.94 -31.86 -6.03
CA GLY A 12 9.34 -30.73 -5.22
C GLY A 12 10.16 -29.83 -6.10
N SER A 13 9.80 -28.55 -6.18
CA SER A 13 10.59 -27.50 -6.85
C SER A 13 10.42 -27.37 -8.37
N ARG A 14 9.24 -26.92 -8.84
CA ARG A 14 9.12 -26.27 -10.17
C ARG A 14 8.18 -25.06 -10.23
N VAL A 15 7.67 -24.56 -9.11
CA VAL A 15 6.78 -23.38 -9.14
C VAL A 15 7.55 -22.06 -8.97
N HIS A 16 8.83 -22.11 -8.58
CA HIS A 16 9.53 -20.93 -8.08
C HIS A 16 10.55 -20.28 -9.01
N GLU A 17 10.77 -20.80 -10.22
CA GLU A 17 11.95 -20.42 -11.02
C GLU A 17 11.64 -19.93 -12.46
N GLU A 18 10.37 -19.84 -12.86
CA GLU A 18 10.00 -19.58 -14.26
C GLU A 18 9.02 -18.42 -14.47
N LEU A 19 8.91 -17.50 -13.50
CA LEU A 19 8.48 -16.13 -13.82
C LEU A 19 9.69 -15.37 -14.35
N VAL A 20 10.18 -15.84 -15.51
CA VAL A 20 11.00 -15.05 -16.42
C VAL A 20 10.34 -13.68 -16.53
N CYS A 21 11.13 -12.62 -16.35
CA CYS A 21 10.69 -11.23 -16.44
C CYS A 21 10.15 -10.96 -17.86
N PHE A 22 8.92 -11.39 -18.13
CA PHE A 22 8.23 -11.13 -19.37
C PHE A 22 7.84 -9.67 -19.38
N TYR A 23 8.24 -8.97 -20.43
CA TYR A 23 7.86 -7.58 -20.62
C TYR A 23 6.33 -7.49 -20.76
N PRO A 24 5.62 -6.83 -19.82
CA PRO A 24 4.17 -6.94 -19.74
C PRO A 24 3.44 -5.96 -20.68
N PHE A 25 4.19 -5.16 -21.46
CA PHE A 25 3.63 -4.13 -22.33
C PHE A 25 3.66 -4.57 -23.79
N THR A 26 2.50 -4.49 -24.44
CA THR A 26 2.35 -4.81 -25.86
C THR A 26 2.25 -3.55 -26.73
N SER A 27 2.31 -3.73 -28.04
CA SER A 27 2.25 -2.65 -29.04
C SER A 27 0.93 -1.87 -29.02
N SER A 28 -0.16 -2.48 -28.55
CA SER A 28 -1.50 -1.87 -28.44
C SER A 28 -1.79 -1.40 -27.02
N SER A 29 -0.86 -0.64 -26.42
CA SER A 29 -0.97 -0.23 -25.02
C SER A 29 -1.91 0.97 -24.82
N SER A 30 -2.73 0.90 -23.76
CA SER A 30 -3.57 2.02 -23.33
C SER A 30 -2.73 3.23 -22.90
N ALA A 31 -3.36 4.38 -22.71
CA ALA A 31 -2.65 5.56 -22.18
C ALA A 31 -2.04 5.29 -20.79
N THR A 32 -2.74 4.51 -19.95
CA THR A 32 -2.27 4.12 -18.62
C THR A 32 -1.05 3.19 -18.75
N GLN A 33 -1.15 2.14 -19.56
CA GLN A 33 -0.02 1.23 -19.81
C GLN A 33 1.18 1.95 -20.41
N ARG A 34 0.99 2.89 -21.34
CA ARG A 34 2.09 3.70 -21.92
C ARG A 34 2.82 4.53 -20.88
N LYS A 35 2.10 5.15 -19.94
CA LYS A 35 2.71 5.91 -18.84
C LYS A 35 3.54 5.02 -17.94
N ILE A 36 2.99 3.86 -17.54
CA ILE A 36 3.70 2.90 -16.69
C ILE A 36 4.93 2.36 -17.43
N LYS A 37 4.77 1.99 -18.70
CA LYS A 37 5.84 1.51 -19.59
C LYS A 37 7.00 2.50 -19.65
N GLN A 38 6.70 3.78 -19.92
CA GLN A 38 7.72 4.81 -20.02
C GLN A 38 8.56 4.93 -18.75
N GLN A 39 7.91 4.95 -17.59
CA GLN A 39 8.59 5.05 -16.30
C GLN A 39 9.37 3.77 -15.95
N TYR A 40 8.83 2.60 -16.32
CA TYR A 40 9.50 1.31 -16.14
C TYR A 40 10.77 1.21 -17.00
N ASP A 41 10.68 1.55 -18.29
CA ASP A 41 11.81 1.50 -19.23
C ASP A 41 12.93 2.46 -18.77
N GLU A 42 12.57 3.65 -18.31
CA GLU A 42 13.51 4.62 -17.74
C GLU A 42 14.19 4.09 -16.47
N LEU A 43 13.43 3.46 -15.57
CA LEU A 43 13.94 2.83 -14.36
C LEU A 43 14.97 1.73 -14.68
N MET A 44 14.64 0.87 -15.66
CA MET A 44 15.52 -0.23 -16.09
C MET A 44 16.81 0.31 -16.71
N LYS A 45 16.74 1.32 -17.57
CA LYS A 45 17.92 1.96 -18.17
C LYS A 45 18.84 2.60 -17.13
N CYS A 46 18.26 3.25 -16.10
CA CYS A 46 19.04 3.85 -15.01
C CYS A 46 19.67 2.78 -14.11
N HIS A 47 18.98 1.66 -13.90
CA HIS A 47 19.52 0.51 -13.19
C HIS A 47 20.70 -0.13 -13.93
N GLU A 48 20.58 -0.38 -15.24
CA GLU A 48 21.66 -0.93 -16.07
C GLU A 48 22.92 -0.05 -16.06
N SER A 49 22.74 1.27 -16.03
CA SER A 49 23.84 2.23 -15.94
C SER A 49 24.36 2.48 -14.52
N LYS A 50 23.85 1.77 -13.50
CA LYS A 50 24.15 1.96 -12.06
C LYS A 50 23.92 3.39 -11.55
N LYS A 51 23.02 4.13 -12.19
CA LYS A 51 22.66 5.54 -11.86
C LYS A 51 21.28 5.66 -11.25
N LEU A 52 20.72 4.56 -10.75
CA LEU A 52 19.39 4.55 -10.17
C LEU A 52 19.35 5.42 -8.90
N THR A 53 18.46 6.41 -8.89
CA THR A 53 18.28 7.32 -7.75
C THR A 53 16.97 7.06 -7.02
N LEU A 54 16.91 7.45 -5.74
CA LEU A 54 15.67 7.37 -4.95
C LEU A 54 14.54 8.21 -5.56
N ALA A 55 14.87 9.33 -6.19
CA ALA A 55 13.90 10.19 -6.87
C ALA A 55 13.19 9.46 -8.03
N GLN A 56 13.95 8.71 -8.85
CA GLN A 56 13.40 7.93 -9.96
C GLN A 56 12.52 6.77 -9.45
N ILE A 57 12.94 6.10 -8.37
CA ILE A 57 12.12 5.07 -7.71
C ILE A 57 10.80 5.69 -7.20
N GLY A 58 10.87 6.88 -6.58
CA GLY A 58 9.71 7.63 -6.12
C GLY A 58 8.76 8.03 -7.26
N GLN A 59 9.31 8.48 -8.40
CA GLN A 59 8.52 8.78 -9.60
C GLN A 59 7.77 7.56 -10.13
N PHE A 60 8.46 6.42 -10.22
CA PHE A 60 7.83 5.16 -10.62
C PHE A 60 6.74 4.72 -9.63
N ALA A 61 6.98 4.82 -8.32
CA ALA A 61 5.99 4.52 -7.30
C ALA A 61 4.74 5.42 -7.42
N ASN A 62 4.94 6.73 -7.60
CA ASN A 62 3.87 7.68 -7.83
C ASN A 62 3.07 7.36 -9.10
N CYS A 63 3.76 6.95 -10.17
CA CYS A 63 3.13 6.50 -11.42
C CYS A 63 2.20 5.30 -11.18
N LEU A 64 2.64 4.30 -10.39
CA LEU A 64 1.81 3.15 -10.04
C LEU A 64 0.61 3.52 -9.17
N VAL A 65 0.76 4.46 -8.22
CA VAL A 65 -0.37 4.95 -7.41
C VAL A 65 -1.38 5.69 -8.27
N ALA A 66 -0.93 6.55 -9.17
CA ALA A 66 -1.79 7.26 -10.12
C ALA A 66 -2.53 6.29 -11.04
N ALA A 67 -1.83 5.26 -11.57
CA ALA A 67 -2.44 4.22 -12.38
C ALA A 67 -3.54 3.46 -11.62
N ARG A 68 -3.27 3.03 -10.37
CA ARG A 68 -4.27 2.39 -9.52
C ARG A 68 -5.53 3.25 -9.37
N ASN A 69 -5.34 4.53 -9.06
CA ASN A 69 -6.47 5.45 -8.87
C ASN A 69 -7.26 5.67 -10.17
N GLU A 70 -6.58 5.76 -11.32
CA GLU A 70 -7.21 5.87 -12.63
C GLU A 70 -8.04 4.61 -12.96
N LEU A 71 -7.47 3.42 -12.73
CA LEU A 71 -8.15 2.14 -12.98
C LEU A 71 -9.37 1.96 -12.06
N GLN A 72 -9.23 2.30 -10.77
CA GLN A 72 -10.33 2.24 -9.81
C GLN A 72 -11.45 3.19 -10.22
N HIS A 73 -11.12 4.44 -10.56
CA HIS A 73 -12.11 5.41 -11.00
C HIS A 73 -12.85 4.94 -12.27
N LYS A 74 -12.14 4.37 -13.25
CA LYS A 74 -12.76 3.79 -14.45
C LYS A 74 -13.69 2.62 -14.10
N ALA A 75 -13.28 1.73 -13.19
CA ALA A 75 -14.11 0.62 -12.72
C ALA A 75 -15.42 1.13 -12.11
N ASP A 76 -15.34 2.12 -11.21
CA ASP A 76 -16.51 2.70 -10.55
C ASP A 76 -17.46 3.37 -11.56
N VAL A 77 -16.92 4.09 -12.54
CA VAL A 77 -17.72 4.74 -13.60
C VAL A 77 -18.43 3.71 -14.47
N ILE A 78 -17.71 2.67 -14.92
CA ILE A 78 -18.30 1.59 -15.73
C ILE A 78 -19.38 0.86 -14.93
N GLN A 79 -19.11 0.50 -13.68
CA GLN A 79 -20.06 -0.20 -12.81
C GLN A 79 -21.34 0.61 -12.56
N ARG A 80 -21.21 1.92 -12.31
CA ARG A 80 -22.37 2.82 -12.16
C ARG A 80 -23.19 2.88 -13.44
N LYS A 81 -22.54 3.04 -14.61
CA LYS A 81 -23.22 3.05 -15.91
C LYS A 81 -23.94 1.73 -16.18
N PHE A 82 -23.30 0.58 -15.92
CA PHE A 82 -23.96 -0.73 -16.04
C PHE A 82 -25.20 -0.82 -15.17
N THR A 83 -25.09 -0.44 -13.90
CA THR A 83 -26.19 -0.52 -12.94
C THR A 83 -27.38 0.32 -13.41
N ILE A 84 -27.13 1.57 -13.82
CA ILE A 84 -28.17 2.47 -14.33
C ILE A 84 -28.77 1.94 -15.63
N THR A 85 -27.95 1.62 -16.63
CA THR A 85 -28.43 1.16 -17.94
C THR A 85 -29.20 -0.16 -17.84
N LYS A 86 -28.75 -1.08 -16.98
CA LYS A 86 -29.46 -2.34 -16.73
C LYS A 86 -30.82 -2.10 -16.06
N ALA A 87 -30.89 -1.20 -15.08
CA ALA A 87 -32.16 -0.80 -14.46
C ALA A 87 -33.12 -0.14 -15.47
N LEU A 88 -32.59 0.69 -16.37
CA LEU A 88 -33.38 1.29 -17.47
C LEU A 88 -33.85 0.22 -18.45
N LEU A 89 -33.01 -0.76 -18.80
CA LEU A 89 -33.36 -1.84 -19.72
C LEU A 89 -34.53 -2.68 -19.20
N PHE A 90 -34.60 -2.95 -17.89
CA PHE A 90 -35.71 -3.69 -17.28
C PHE A 90 -37.07 -2.97 -17.42
N LYS A 91 -37.07 -1.65 -17.60
CA LYS A 91 -38.28 -0.83 -17.76
C LYS A 91 -38.45 -0.30 -19.20
N ALA A 92 -37.62 -0.75 -20.12
CA ALA A 92 -37.58 -0.22 -21.48
C ALA A 92 -38.78 -0.69 -22.31
N ASP A 93 -39.31 0.21 -23.12
CA ASP A 93 -40.25 -0.09 -24.18
C ASP A 93 -39.52 -0.60 -25.44
N ARG A 94 -40.27 -1.10 -26.43
CA ARG A 94 -39.69 -1.63 -27.68
C ARG A 94 -38.77 -0.63 -28.40
N SER A 95 -39.04 0.67 -28.31
CA SER A 95 -38.28 1.68 -29.06
C SER A 95 -36.91 2.01 -28.44
N SER A 96 -36.77 1.91 -27.12
CA SER A 96 -35.52 2.24 -26.40
C SER A 96 -34.66 1.02 -26.08
N PHE A 97 -35.22 -0.18 -26.18
CA PHE A 97 -34.57 -1.44 -25.82
C PHE A 97 -33.27 -1.70 -26.59
N ASP A 98 -33.29 -1.60 -27.92
CA ASP A 98 -32.10 -1.88 -28.75
C ASP A 98 -30.96 -0.90 -28.47
N ARG A 99 -31.31 0.38 -28.24
CA ARG A 99 -30.34 1.41 -27.87
C ARG A 99 -29.67 1.09 -26.54
N LEU A 100 -30.45 0.69 -25.52
CA LEU A 100 -29.93 0.34 -24.20
C LEU A 100 -29.07 -0.93 -24.26
N ARG A 101 -29.46 -1.93 -25.05
CA ARG A 101 -28.63 -3.12 -25.31
C ARG A 101 -27.28 -2.76 -25.91
N GLN A 102 -27.27 -1.90 -26.93
CA GLN A 102 -26.02 -1.44 -27.54
C GLN A 102 -25.13 -0.69 -26.54
N GLN A 103 -25.71 0.11 -25.63
CA GLN A 103 -24.95 0.77 -24.57
C GLN A 103 -24.31 -0.25 -23.61
N ILE A 104 -25.03 -1.30 -23.24
CA ILE A 104 -24.50 -2.39 -22.40
C ILE A 104 -23.33 -3.08 -23.11
N CYS A 105 -23.47 -3.46 -24.38
CA CYS A 105 -22.38 -4.08 -25.14
C CYS A 105 -21.13 -3.19 -25.25
N LYS A 106 -21.30 -1.87 -25.38
CA LYS A 106 -20.17 -0.92 -25.36
C LYS A 106 -19.47 -0.89 -24.00
N LEU A 107 -20.24 -0.90 -22.91
CA LEU A 107 -19.70 -0.95 -21.55
C LEU A 107 -18.97 -2.27 -21.26
N GLU A 108 -19.45 -3.40 -21.79
CA GLU A 108 -18.75 -4.70 -21.69
C GLU A 108 -17.38 -4.65 -22.38
N LEU A 109 -17.30 -3.99 -23.54
CA LEU A 109 -16.03 -3.80 -24.24
C LEU A 109 -15.09 -2.86 -23.47
N GLU A 110 -15.60 -1.76 -22.91
CA GLU A 110 -14.82 -0.88 -22.03
C GLU A 110 -14.31 -1.63 -20.78
N GLN A 111 -15.14 -2.50 -20.19
CA GLN A 111 -14.75 -3.33 -19.06
C GLN A 111 -13.61 -4.29 -19.42
N LYS A 112 -13.71 -5.00 -20.55
CA LYS A 112 -12.64 -5.90 -21.01
C LYS A 112 -11.29 -5.18 -21.17
N ARG A 113 -11.31 -3.98 -21.76
CA ARG A 113 -10.09 -3.16 -21.90
C ARG A 113 -9.54 -2.71 -20.55
N LEU A 114 -10.40 -2.40 -19.59
CA LEU A 114 -9.99 -2.07 -18.23
C LEU A 114 -9.36 -3.28 -17.52
N GLU A 115 -9.90 -4.49 -17.73
CA GLU A 115 -9.36 -5.74 -17.19
C GLU A 115 -7.96 -6.04 -17.73
N GLU A 116 -7.69 -5.76 -19.02
CA GLU A 116 -6.35 -5.85 -19.62
C GLU A 116 -5.36 -4.90 -18.93
N ASP A 117 -5.75 -3.63 -18.73
CA ASP A 117 -4.92 -2.65 -18.01
C ASP A 117 -4.65 -3.06 -16.56
N ALA A 118 -5.70 -3.54 -15.86
CA ALA A 118 -5.59 -4.01 -14.48
C ALA A 118 -4.71 -5.26 -14.36
N SER A 119 -4.75 -6.15 -15.35
CA SER A 119 -3.91 -7.35 -15.38
C SER A 119 -2.42 -7.00 -15.46
N VAL A 120 -2.05 -6.04 -16.31
CA VAL A 120 -0.67 -5.53 -16.39
C VAL A 120 -0.23 -4.88 -15.09
N TYR A 121 -1.08 -4.05 -14.49
CA TYR A 121 -0.81 -3.42 -13.19
C TYR A 121 -0.60 -4.47 -12.09
N ASN A 122 -1.50 -5.44 -11.98
CA ASN A 122 -1.43 -6.50 -10.98
C ASN A 122 -0.19 -7.37 -11.15
N TRP A 123 0.16 -7.70 -12.40
CA TRP A 123 1.39 -8.43 -12.70
C TRP A 123 2.62 -7.66 -12.22
N LEU A 124 2.73 -6.37 -12.55
CA LEU A 124 3.83 -5.52 -12.08
C LEU A 124 3.90 -5.49 -10.55
N GLN A 125 2.75 -5.38 -9.89
CA GLN A 125 2.70 -5.36 -8.44
C GLN A 125 3.12 -6.70 -7.82
N GLN A 126 2.78 -7.82 -8.45
CA GLN A 126 3.28 -9.15 -8.04
C GLN A 126 4.78 -9.27 -8.22
N GLN A 127 5.33 -8.83 -9.36
CA GLN A 127 6.78 -8.85 -9.60
C GLN A 127 7.54 -8.03 -8.55
N LEU A 128 7.05 -6.83 -8.22
CA LEU A 128 7.64 -6.01 -7.16
C LEU A 128 7.65 -6.73 -5.80
N LYS A 129 6.57 -7.45 -5.45
CA LYS A 129 6.50 -8.22 -4.19
C LYS A 129 7.46 -9.40 -4.14
N LEU A 130 7.79 -9.99 -5.29
CA LEU A 130 8.74 -11.11 -5.37
C LEU A 130 10.20 -10.64 -5.35
N SER A 131 10.45 -9.37 -5.67
CA SER A 131 11.80 -8.79 -5.75
C SER A 131 12.59 -8.94 -4.44
N PRO A 132 13.90 -9.26 -4.50
CA PRO A 132 14.79 -9.27 -3.34
C PRO A 132 14.78 -7.95 -2.56
N ALA A 133 14.64 -6.81 -3.27
CA ALA A 133 14.60 -5.50 -2.64
C ALA A 133 13.36 -5.33 -1.74
N TYR A 134 12.21 -5.84 -2.18
CA TYR A 134 10.98 -5.81 -1.39
C TYR A 134 11.09 -6.72 -0.16
N LYS A 135 11.65 -7.93 -0.31
CA LYS A 135 11.92 -8.82 0.83
C LYS A 135 12.86 -8.17 1.85
N LYS A 136 13.94 -7.54 1.39
CA LYS A 136 14.89 -6.80 2.25
C LYS A 136 14.23 -5.62 2.97
N MET A 137 13.36 -4.87 2.28
CA MET A 137 12.58 -3.80 2.89
C MET A 137 11.71 -4.35 4.04
N LEU A 138 11.03 -5.48 3.84
CA LEU A 138 10.22 -6.11 4.89
C LEU A 138 11.07 -6.56 6.09
N GLU A 139 12.21 -7.22 5.84
CA GLU A 139 13.16 -7.61 6.89
C GLU A 139 13.62 -6.41 7.72
N ILE A 140 14.00 -5.31 7.05
CA ILE A 140 14.43 -4.07 7.72
C ILE A 140 13.29 -3.49 8.56
N SER A 141 12.05 -3.44 8.02
CA SER A 141 10.90 -2.93 8.78
C SER A 141 10.61 -3.76 10.04
N ALA A 142 10.68 -5.09 9.95
CA ALA A 142 10.48 -5.97 11.10
C ALA A 142 11.58 -5.79 12.16
N CYS A 143 12.84 -5.68 11.72
CA CYS A 143 13.97 -5.39 12.60
C CYS A 143 13.82 -4.03 13.31
N MET A 144 13.34 -3.00 12.62
CA MET A 144 13.09 -1.69 13.22
C MET A 144 11.94 -1.74 14.23
N GLU A 145 10.87 -2.46 13.94
CA GLU A 145 9.73 -2.62 14.86
C GLU A 145 10.15 -3.36 16.15
N LEU A 146 10.96 -4.40 16.03
CA LEU A 146 11.52 -5.11 17.19
C LEU A 146 12.44 -4.21 18.03
N LYS A 147 13.28 -3.40 17.37
CA LYS A 147 14.14 -2.42 18.05
C LYS A 147 13.34 -1.31 18.74
N ALA A 148 12.21 -0.89 18.17
CA ALA A 148 11.32 0.08 18.79
C ALA A 148 10.68 -0.51 20.06
N LYS A 149 10.14 -1.73 19.98
CA LYS A 149 9.55 -2.45 21.13
C LYS A 149 10.57 -2.73 22.22
N SER A 150 11.80 -3.09 21.87
CA SER A 150 12.86 -3.29 22.86
C SER A 150 13.31 -1.98 23.51
N ARG A 151 13.29 -0.86 22.78
CA ARG A 151 13.63 0.46 23.33
C ARG A 151 12.58 0.96 24.32
N GLU A 152 11.30 0.77 24.01
CA GLU A 152 10.19 1.05 24.95
C GLU A 152 10.29 0.18 26.22
N GLN A 153 10.76 -1.06 26.11
CA GLN A 153 10.95 -1.96 27.26
C GLN A 153 12.21 -1.65 28.09
N VAL A 154 13.23 -1.01 27.52
CA VAL A 154 14.42 -0.55 28.26
C VAL A 154 14.13 0.76 28.98
N GLU A 155 13.32 1.66 28.42
CA GLU A 155 12.83 2.86 29.13
C GLU A 155 11.92 2.51 30.34
N SER A 156 11.33 1.32 30.40
CA SER A 156 10.60 0.84 31.59
C SER A 156 11.49 0.16 32.65
N THR A 157 12.76 -0.07 32.36
CA THR A 157 13.66 -0.84 33.23
C THR A 157 14.98 -0.12 33.48
N ASP A 158 14.92 1.19 33.68
CA ASP A 158 16.03 1.99 34.20
C ASP A 158 15.63 2.65 35.52
N GLU A 159 16.22 2.13 36.59
CA GLU A 159 16.43 2.73 37.91
C GLU A 159 15.37 3.71 38.46
N LYS A 160 14.43 3.14 39.22
CA LYS A 160 14.00 3.67 40.54
C LYS A 160 13.58 5.16 40.57
N TYR A 161 13.01 5.71 39.51
CA TYR A 161 12.10 6.84 39.64
C TYR A 161 10.81 6.27 40.23
N SER A 162 10.68 6.34 41.56
CA SER A 162 9.36 6.17 42.16
C SER A 162 8.47 7.21 41.50
N GLU A 163 7.43 6.78 40.79
CA GLU A 163 6.39 7.67 40.28
C GLU A 163 5.80 8.42 41.48
N ILE A 164 6.32 9.62 41.72
CA ILE A 164 5.74 10.52 42.69
C ILE A 164 4.30 10.79 42.26
N SER A 165 3.35 10.44 43.12
CA SER A 165 1.95 10.71 42.79
C SER A 165 1.72 12.23 42.79
N PHE A 166 0.73 12.70 42.03
CA PHE A 166 0.33 14.10 42.03
C PHE A 166 0.08 14.64 43.46
N GLU A 167 -0.46 13.79 44.34
CA GLU A 167 -0.73 14.11 45.74
C GLU A 167 0.56 14.32 46.55
N GLU A 168 1.61 13.57 46.22
CA GLU A 168 2.92 13.62 46.88
C GLU A 168 3.71 14.87 46.46
N LEU A 169 3.62 15.24 45.18
CA LEU A 169 4.14 16.52 44.66
C LEU A 169 3.52 17.73 45.37
N LEU A 170 2.19 17.73 45.53
CA LEU A 170 1.47 18.79 46.25
C LEU A 170 1.85 18.84 47.73
N ALA A 171 2.07 17.69 48.37
CA ALA A 171 2.51 17.62 49.75
C ALA A 171 3.92 18.20 49.94
N GLN A 172 4.81 18.00 48.96
CA GLN A 172 6.16 18.55 48.97
C GLN A 172 6.16 20.07 48.74
N GLU A 173 5.35 20.57 47.81
CA GLU A 173 5.22 22.02 47.55
C GLU A 173 4.64 22.77 48.76
N LYS A 174 3.66 22.20 49.46
CA LYS A 174 3.11 22.79 50.70
C LYS A 174 4.13 22.92 51.82
N LYS A 175 5.17 22.09 51.83
CA LYS A 175 6.28 22.13 52.80
C LYS A 175 7.40 23.06 52.36
N ASP A 176 7.36 23.58 51.14
CA ASP A 176 8.37 24.51 50.65
C ASP A 176 8.24 25.86 51.38
N SER A 177 9.28 26.18 52.14
CA SER A 177 9.38 27.42 52.92
C SER A 177 9.48 28.67 52.03
N PHE A 178 9.76 28.49 50.73
CA PHE A 178 9.72 29.55 49.72
C PHE A 178 8.35 30.25 49.66
N TRP A 179 7.25 29.49 49.75
CA TRP A 179 5.88 30.01 49.66
C TRP A 179 5.30 30.50 51.00
N GLN A 180 5.88 30.11 52.13
CA GLN A 180 5.42 30.49 53.48
C GLN A 180 5.80 31.94 53.86
N LYS A 181 6.72 32.58 53.13
CA LYS A 181 7.34 33.86 53.53
C LYS A 181 6.45 35.11 53.40
N ASN A 182 5.28 35.05 52.75
CA ASN A 182 4.43 36.22 52.54
C ASN A 182 3.05 36.18 53.24
N ARG A 183 2.96 35.48 54.38
CA ARG A 183 1.81 35.60 55.31
C ARG A 183 2.25 36.11 56.68
N LYS A 184 2.82 37.31 56.75
CA LYS A 184 2.91 38.09 58.00
C LYS A 184 2.55 39.55 57.75
N SER A 185 1.32 39.87 58.17
CA SER A 185 0.88 41.15 58.75
C SER A 185 1.08 42.43 57.94
N ARG A 186 0.06 42.79 57.13
CA ARG A 186 -0.33 44.21 57.01
C ARG A 186 -1.12 44.58 58.26
N SER A 187 -0.45 45.14 59.25
CA SER A 187 -1.07 45.85 60.36
C SER A 187 -0.99 47.33 60.04
N CYS A 188 -2.11 47.94 59.64
CA CYS A 188 -2.23 49.38 59.54
C CYS A 188 -2.31 49.98 60.95
N SER A 189 -1.53 51.03 61.24
CA SER A 189 -1.81 51.94 62.35
C SER A 189 -1.25 53.34 62.07
N SER A 190 -2.18 54.30 62.14
CA SER A 190 -2.10 55.77 62.23
C SER A 190 -1.29 56.54 61.19
#